data_AF-A0AB74KFN9-F1
#
_entry.id   AF-A0AB74KFN9-F1
#
_cell.length_a   1.000
_cell.length_b   1.000
_cell.length_c   1.000
_cell.angle_alpha   90.00
_cell.angle_beta   90.00
_cell.angle_gamma   90.00
#
_symmetry.space_group_name_H-M   'P 1'
#
loop_
_entity.id
_entity.type
_entity.pdbx_description
1 polymer ?
#
loop_
_entity_poly.entity_id
_entity_poly.type
_entity_poly.pdbx_seq_one_letter_code
_entity_poly.pdbx_strand_id
1 'polypeptide(L)'
;MTLLFQEFPELEALSRSDLEELLQSPSYLDAVYETLPRTEALKKREELLLLSNEDLAKQNMELGEALVALRQETQQSYEEATDAYKRWDEIEKQLKDIDYKTSPNFLIMRLKQAVSQQDELSESIASEFISSANVDDDTDTRQQQQHLDTFVKEFKQVRKLYHKRHIWAEKSNQGYVIWQ
;
A
#
# COMPACT_ATOMS: atom_id res chain seq x y z
N MET A 1 16.64 -20.27 79.49
CA MET A 1 17.25 -20.82 78.28
C MET A 1 17.17 -19.75 77.21
N THR A 2 18.32 -19.32 76.73
CA THR A 2 18.54 -18.06 76.00
C THR A 2 18.02 -18.13 74.56
N LEU A 3 17.20 -17.15 74.16
CA LEU A 3 16.59 -16.99 72.82
C LEU A 3 17.62 -17.10 71.67
N LEU A 4 18.88 -16.74 71.94
CA LEU A 4 19.98 -16.79 70.99
C LEU A 4 20.22 -18.19 70.39
N PHE A 5 20.24 -19.24 71.21
CA PHE A 5 20.47 -20.62 70.72
C PHE A 5 19.22 -21.21 70.06
N GLN A 6 18.06 -20.60 70.29
CA GLN A 6 16.81 -20.99 69.63
C GLN A 6 16.73 -20.46 68.19
N GLU A 7 17.29 -19.28 67.94
CA GLU A 7 17.38 -18.66 66.60
C GLU A 7 18.64 -19.10 65.83
N PHE A 8 19.73 -19.40 66.55
CA PHE A 8 21.03 -19.79 66.00
C PHE A 8 21.56 -21.05 66.73
N PRO A 9 20.99 -22.23 66.45
CA PRO A 9 21.38 -23.49 67.09
C PRO A 9 22.83 -23.88 66.78
N GLU A 10 23.38 -23.37 65.68
CA GLU A 10 24.76 -23.59 65.24
C GLU A 10 25.80 -22.95 66.20
N LEU A 11 25.38 -21.98 67.02
CA LEU A 11 26.22 -21.36 68.05
C LEU A 11 26.32 -22.17 69.35
N GLU A 12 25.46 -23.18 69.53
CA GLU A 12 25.45 -24.03 70.74
C GLU A 12 26.66 -24.98 70.80
N ALA A 13 27.30 -25.23 69.65
CA ALA A 13 28.50 -26.05 69.53
C ALA A 13 29.80 -25.30 69.92
N LEU A 14 29.76 -23.98 70.05
CA LEU A 14 30.93 -23.14 70.39
C LEU A 14 31.08 -23.01 71.90
N SER A 15 32.31 -23.06 72.40
CA SER A 15 32.57 -22.89 73.83
C SER A 15 32.35 -21.43 74.24
N ARG A 16 32.14 -21.20 75.54
CA ARG A 16 31.98 -19.84 76.08
C ARG A 16 33.22 -18.95 75.81
N SER A 17 34.40 -19.55 75.81
CA SER A 17 35.66 -18.89 75.44
C SER A 17 35.60 -18.40 73.99
N ASP A 18 35.16 -19.26 73.08
CA ASP A 18 35.08 -18.95 71.65
C ASP A 18 34.04 -17.87 71.37
N LEU A 19 32.93 -17.84 72.12
CA LEU A 19 31.90 -16.80 72.03
C LEU A 19 32.38 -15.43 72.54
N GLU A 20 33.23 -15.41 73.57
CA GLU A 20 33.86 -14.17 74.07
C GLU A 20 34.92 -13.66 73.09
N GLU A 21 35.66 -14.55 72.45
CA GLU A 21 36.65 -14.23 71.41
C GLU A 21 35.99 -13.74 70.10
N LEU A 22 34.82 -14.30 69.74
CA LEU A 22 33.94 -13.83 68.66
C LEU A 22 33.47 -12.39 68.84
N LEU A 23 33.18 -12.00 70.10
CA LEU A 23 32.77 -10.65 70.45
C LEU A 23 33.94 -9.65 70.44
N GLN A 24 35.17 -10.12 70.63
CA GLN A 24 36.37 -9.28 70.68
C GLN A 24 37.05 -9.11 69.32
N SER A 25 36.89 -10.07 68.42
CA SER A 25 37.58 -10.10 67.11
C SER A 25 36.60 -10.14 65.94
N PRO A 26 36.35 -9.01 65.26
CA PRO A 26 35.44 -8.95 64.10
C PRO A 26 35.83 -9.89 62.96
N SER A 27 37.13 -10.06 62.70
CA SER A 27 37.64 -10.96 61.66
C SER A 27 37.38 -12.44 61.98
N TYR A 28 37.35 -12.81 63.26
CA TYR A 28 37.02 -14.16 63.69
C TYR A 28 35.52 -14.42 63.56
N LEU A 29 34.68 -13.42 63.87
CA LEU A 29 33.25 -13.47 63.63
C LEU A 29 32.93 -13.67 62.15
N ASP A 30 33.58 -12.91 61.27
CA ASP A 30 33.40 -13.06 59.82
C ASP A 30 33.81 -14.46 59.35
N ALA A 31 34.95 -14.98 59.82
CA ALA A 31 35.40 -16.33 59.49
C ALA A 31 34.42 -17.41 59.97
N VAL A 32 33.91 -17.32 61.21
CA VAL A 32 32.91 -18.24 61.72
C VAL A 32 31.61 -18.13 60.91
N TYR A 33 31.15 -16.92 60.63
CA TYR A 33 29.97 -16.65 59.80
C TYR A 33 30.10 -17.27 58.41
N GLU A 34 31.26 -17.18 57.76
CA GLU A 34 31.50 -17.79 56.46
C GLU A 34 31.50 -19.33 56.49
N THR A 35 31.83 -19.92 57.63
CA THR A 35 31.89 -21.38 57.82
C THR A 35 30.57 -22.01 58.28
N LEU A 36 29.56 -21.20 58.62
CA LEU A 36 28.27 -21.70 59.06
C LEU A 36 27.56 -22.46 57.92
N PRO A 37 27.04 -23.68 58.14
CA PRO A 37 26.34 -24.45 57.12
C PRO A 37 25.18 -23.70 56.46
N ARG A 38 24.47 -22.87 57.24
CA ARG A 38 23.36 -22.07 56.73
C ARG A 38 23.82 -20.96 55.78
N THR A 39 24.95 -20.31 56.04
CA THR A 39 25.47 -19.23 55.17
C THR A 39 26.09 -19.82 53.90
N GLU A 40 26.77 -20.97 53.99
CA GLU A 40 27.26 -21.70 52.81
C GLU A 40 26.10 -22.16 51.91
N ALA A 41 25.02 -22.68 52.49
CA ALA A 41 23.82 -23.06 51.74
C ALA A 41 23.14 -21.86 51.06
N LEU A 42 23.12 -20.70 51.73
CA LEU A 42 22.59 -19.46 51.15
C LEU A 42 23.47 -18.95 49.99
N LYS A 43 24.80 -18.94 50.15
CA LYS A 43 25.75 -18.55 49.09
C LYS A 43 25.61 -19.46 47.86
N LYS A 44 25.54 -20.78 48.05
CA LYS A 44 25.30 -21.73 46.95
C LYS A 44 23.97 -21.48 46.24
N ARG A 45 22.92 -21.17 47.00
CA ARG A 45 21.60 -20.83 46.43
C ARG A 45 21.67 -19.51 45.65
N GLU A 46 22.37 -18.50 46.15
CA GLU A 46 22.56 -17.23 45.47
C GLU A 46 23.31 -17.42 44.15
N GLU A 47 24.40 -18.19 44.15
CA GLU A 47 25.18 -18.51 42.95
C GLU A 47 24.31 -19.23 41.88
N LEU A 48 23.50 -20.21 42.29
CA LEU A 48 22.56 -20.87 41.38
C LEU A 48 21.50 -19.91 40.81
N LEU A 49 21.01 -18.98 41.61
CA LEU A 49 20.05 -17.98 41.14
C LEU A 49 20.69 -17.00 40.17
N LEU A 50 21.95 -16.60 40.39
CA LEU A 50 22.70 -15.75 39.47
C LEU A 50 22.89 -16.45 38.13
N LEU A 51 23.37 -17.69 38.12
CA LEU A 51 23.52 -18.50 36.91
C LEU A 51 22.19 -18.63 36.14
N SER A 52 21.10 -18.96 36.85
CA SER A 52 19.78 -19.05 36.23
C SER A 52 19.30 -17.72 35.66
N ASN A 53 19.61 -16.60 36.30
CA ASN A 53 19.24 -15.28 35.80
C ASN A 53 20.05 -14.90 34.56
N GLU A 54 21.35 -15.19 34.56
CA GLU A 54 22.21 -15.00 33.39
C GLU A 54 21.72 -15.82 32.19
N ASP A 55 21.32 -17.07 32.40
CA ASP A 55 20.77 -17.92 31.33
C ASP A 55 19.43 -17.37 30.79
N LEU A 56 18.55 -16.90 31.67
CA LEU A 56 17.30 -16.24 31.26
C LEU A 56 17.56 -14.93 30.51
N ALA A 57 18.57 -14.15 30.93
CA ALA A 57 18.96 -12.92 30.26
C ALA A 57 19.46 -13.19 28.84
N LYS A 58 20.29 -14.23 28.66
CA LYS A 58 20.76 -14.66 27.33
C LYS A 58 19.60 -15.09 26.43
N GLN A 59 18.69 -15.93 26.94
CA GLN A 59 17.51 -16.35 26.19
C GLN A 59 16.62 -15.18 25.80
N ASN A 60 16.42 -14.21 26.71
CA ASN A 60 15.64 -13.01 26.42
C ASN A 60 16.29 -12.13 25.35
N MET A 61 17.63 -12.01 25.35
CA MET A 61 18.35 -11.27 24.32
C MET A 61 18.23 -11.93 22.94
N GLU A 62 18.43 -13.25 22.87
CA GLU A 62 18.28 -14.03 21.62
C GLU A 62 16.84 -13.93 21.06
N LEU A 63 15.84 -14.10 21.92
CA LEU A 63 14.44 -13.93 21.54
C LEU A 63 14.12 -12.49 21.11
N GLY A 64 14.73 -11.50 21.76
CA GLY A 64 14.56 -10.09 21.43
C GLY A 64 15.00 -9.78 19.99
N GLU A 65 16.17 -10.26 19.59
CA GLU A 65 16.68 -10.08 18.23
C GLU A 65 15.78 -10.76 17.19
N ALA A 66 15.39 -12.02 17.45
CA ALA A 66 14.49 -12.76 16.57
C ALA A 66 13.12 -12.09 16.41
N LEU A 67 12.55 -11.56 17.49
CA LEU A 67 11.27 -10.84 17.46
C LEU A 67 11.35 -9.52 16.71
N VAL A 68 12.47 -8.80 16.82
CA VAL A 68 12.70 -7.57 16.06
C VAL A 68 12.81 -7.87 14.57
N ALA A 69 13.57 -8.91 14.19
CA ALA A 69 13.69 -9.35 12.81
C ALA A 69 12.32 -9.75 12.23
N LEU A 70 11.56 -10.59 12.95
CA LEU A 70 10.24 -11.02 12.51
C LEU A 70 9.26 -9.84 12.36
N ARG A 71 9.33 -8.86 13.27
CA ARG A 71 8.52 -7.63 13.17
C ARG A 71 8.86 -6.83 11.91
N GLN A 72 10.14 -6.69 11.59
CA GLN A 72 10.58 -5.97 10.40
C GLN A 72 10.12 -6.68 9.11
N GLU A 73 10.27 -8.01 9.05
CA GLU A 73 9.81 -8.80 7.91
C GLU A 73 8.29 -8.70 7.71
N THR A 74 7.53 -8.77 8.81
CA THR A 74 6.07 -8.63 8.78
C THR A 74 5.67 -7.23 8.32
N GLN A 75 6.36 -6.19 8.81
CA GLN A 75 6.12 -4.81 8.42
C GLN A 75 6.40 -4.61 6.92
N GLN A 76 7.53 -5.12 6.42
CA GLN A 76 7.87 -5.03 5.00
C GLN A 76 6.83 -5.76 4.14
N SER A 77 6.47 -6.99 4.51
CA SER A 77 5.46 -7.77 3.78
C SER A 77 4.10 -7.08 3.76
N TYR A 78 3.74 -6.41 4.87
CA TYR A 78 2.52 -5.61 4.95
C TYR A 78 2.59 -4.39 4.03
N GLU A 79 3.70 -3.64 4.05
CA GLU A 79 3.92 -2.49 3.16
C GLU A 79 3.81 -2.89 1.69
N GLU A 80 4.51 -3.97 1.29
CA GLU A 80 4.45 -4.53 -0.06
C GLU A 80 3.02 -4.90 -0.47
N ALA A 81 2.26 -5.54 0.42
CA ALA A 81 0.86 -5.87 0.17
C ALA A 81 0.00 -4.61 0.02
N THR A 82 0.17 -3.61 0.88
CA THR A 82 -0.59 -2.36 0.79
C THR A 82 -0.30 -1.59 -0.50
N ASP A 83 0.94 -1.59 -0.97
CA ASP A 83 1.30 -0.96 -2.23
C ASP A 83 0.76 -1.74 -3.44
N ALA A 84 0.75 -3.07 -3.35
CA ALA A 84 0.08 -3.92 -4.35
C ALA A 84 -1.43 -3.62 -4.42
N TYR A 85 -2.11 -3.44 -3.29
CA TYR A 85 -3.53 -3.03 -3.26
C TYR A 85 -3.76 -1.67 -3.91
N LYS A 86 -2.93 -0.65 -3.60
CA LYS A 86 -3.05 0.67 -4.24
C LYS A 86 -2.88 0.57 -5.76
N ARG A 87 -1.92 -0.23 -6.21
CA ARG A 87 -1.68 -0.48 -7.63
C ARG A 87 -2.86 -1.21 -8.28
N TRP A 88 -3.45 -2.17 -7.59
CA TRP A 88 -4.64 -2.88 -8.05
C TRP A 88 -5.81 -1.91 -8.25
N ASP A 89 -6.09 -1.04 -7.29
CA ASP A 89 -7.18 -0.06 -7.39
C ASP A 89 -7.02 0.87 -8.62
N GLU A 90 -5.79 1.26 -8.93
CA GLU A 90 -5.50 2.08 -10.11
C GLU A 90 -5.73 1.29 -11.41
N ILE A 91 -5.27 0.05 -11.48
CA ILE A 91 -5.50 -0.84 -12.63
C ILE A 91 -6.99 -1.11 -12.81
N GLU A 92 -7.74 -1.32 -11.72
CA GLU A 92 -9.17 -1.56 -11.76
C GLU A 92 -9.94 -0.34 -12.29
N LYS A 93 -9.53 0.89 -11.89
CA LYS A 93 -10.09 2.12 -12.46
C LYS A 93 -9.81 2.22 -13.96
N GLN A 94 -8.58 1.92 -14.38
CA GLN A 94 -8.21 1.93 -15.80
C GLN A 94 -9.01 0.89 -16.59
N LEU A 95 -9.19 -0.32 -16.04
CA LEU A 95 -10.00 -1.36 -16.65
C LEU A 95 -11.46 -0.91 -16.79
N LYS A 96 -12.06 -0.34 -15.75
CA LYS A 96 -13.45 0.17 -15.79
C LYS A 96 -13.61 1.29 -16.83
N ASP A 97 -12.64 2.18 -16.95
CA ASP A 97 -12.66 3.26 -17.94
C ASP A 97 -12.55 2.71 -19.37
N ILE A 98 -11.66 1.74 -19.60
CA ILE A 98 -11.56 1.07 -20.90
C ILE A 98 -12.86 0.33 -21.20
N ASP A 99 -13.37 -0.49 -20.28
CA ASP A 99 -14.58 -1.28 -20.45
C ASP A 99 -15.80 -0.39 -20.75
N TYR A 100 -15.93 0.74 -20.04
CA TYR A 100 -16.95 1.73 -20.33
C TYR A 100 -16.79 2.31 -21.75
N LYS A 101 -15.57 2.69 -22.16
CA LYS A 101 -15.29 3.26 -23.48
C LYS A 101 -15.43 2.26 -24.63
N THR A 102 -15.20 0.98 -24.37
CA THR A 102 -15.35 -0.10 -25.35
C THR A 102 -16.72 -0.75 -25.30
N SER A 103 -17.55 -0.40 -24.31
CA SER A 103 -18.91 -0.90 -24.19
C SER A 103 -19.70 -0.60 -25.47
N PRO A 104 -20.45 -1.57 -26.02
CA PRO A 104 -21.25 -1.37 -27.22
C PRO A 104 -22.16 -0.13 -27.12
N ASN A 105 -22.74 0.12 -25.95
CA ASN A 105 -23.61 1.27 -25.72
C ASN A 105 -22.86 2.60 -25.88
N PHE A 106 -21.64 2.69 -25.35
CA PHE A 106 -20.79 3.88 -25.50
C PHE A 106 -20.33 4.08 -26.94
N LEU A 107 -19.94 3.00 -27.62
CA LEU A 107 -19.56 3.06 -29.03
C LEU A 107 -20.72 3.54 -29.93
N ILE A 108 -21.94 3.07 -29.65
CA ILE A 108 -23.16 3.51 -30.34
C ILE A 108 -23.44 4.99 -30.07
N MET A 109 -23.36 5.42 -28.80
CA MET A 109 -23.51 6.83 -28.43
C MET A 109 -22.51 7.70 -29.17
N ARG A 110 -21.22 7.32 -29.18
CA ARG A 110 -20.15 8.02 -29.88
C ARG A 110 -20.37 8.06 -31.39
N LEU A 111 -20.86 6.97 -31.98
CA LEU A 111 -21.21 6.93 -33.40
C LEU A 111 -22.34 7.91 -33.73
N LYS A 112 -23.39 7.99 -32.90
CA LYS A 112 -24.48 8.96 -33.07
C LYS A 112 -23.99 10.41 -32.97
N GLN A 113 -23.13 10.70 -31.99
CA GLN A 113 -22.50 12.01 -31.88
C GLN A 113 -21.67 12.37 -33.12
N ALA A 114 -20.88 11.42 -33.63
CA ALA A 114 -20.09 11.61 -34.84
C ALA A 114 -20.93 11.74 -36.11
N VAL A 115 -22.19 11.27 -36.11
CA VAL A 115 -23.17 11.55 -37.18
C VAL A 115 -23.66 13.00 -37.07
N SER A 116 -24.07 13.44 -35.89
CA SER A 116 -24.52 14.84 -35.65
C SER A 116 -23.44 15.85 -36.02
N GLN A 117 -22.20 15.64 -35.55
CA GLN A 117 -21.07 16.51 -35.88
C GLN A 117 -20.81 16.56 -37.39
N GLN A 118 -20.96 15.44 -38.10
CA GLN A 118 -20.75 15.41 -39.54
C GLN A 118 -21.86 16.16 -40.31
N ASP A 119 -23.08 16.15 -39.78
CA ASP A 119 -24.21 16.91 -40.32
C ASP A 119 -23.98 18.42 -40.12
N GLU A 120 -23.65 18.84 -38.89
CA GLU A 120 -23.28 20.22 -38.54
C GLU A 120 -22.13 20.75 -39.41
N LEU A 121 -21.08 19.92 -39.64
CA LEU A 121 -19.99 20.28 -40.55
C LEU A 121 -20.47 20.47 -41.99
N SER A 122 -21.41 19.65 -42.47
CA SER A 122 -21.96 19.82 -43.82
C SER A 122 -22.79 21.10 -43.94
N GLU A 123 -23.56 21.45 -42.91
CA GLU A 123 -24.33 22.69 -42.85
C GLU A 123 -23.42 23.92 -42.75
N SER A 124 -22.32 23.83 -41.99
CA SER A 124 -21.31 24.89 -41.91
C SER A 124 -20.67 25.16 -43.29
N ILE A 125 -20.24 24.12 -44.00
CA ILE A 125 -19.63 24.25 -45.33
C ILE A 125 -20.63 24.83 -46.33
N ALA A 126 -21.91 24.41 -46.26
CA ALA A 126 -22.97 24.97 -47.10
C ALA A 126 -23.23 26.45 -46.78
N SER A 127 -23.28 26.80 -45.50
CA SER A 127 -23.49 28.17 -45.04
C SER A 127 -22.34 29.09 -45.45
N GLU A 128 -21.10 28.62 -45.32
CA GLU A 128 -19.90 29.34 -45.74
C GLU A 128 -19.93 29.60 -47.25
N PHE A 129 -20.23 28.58 -48.06
CA PHE A 129 -20.36 28.73 -49.51
C PHE A 129 -21.45 29.73 -49.92
N ILE A 130 -22.62 29.70 -49.27
CA ILE A 130 -23.70 30.68 -49.52
C ILE A 130 -23.25 32.09 -49.11
N SER A 131 -22.55 32.22 -47.98
CA SER A 131 -22.08 33.50 -47.48
C SER A 131 -21.01 34.12 -48.38
N SER A 132 -20.07 33.33 -48.91
CA SER A 132 -19.03 33.79 -49.84
C SER A 132 -19.62 34.14 -51.21
N ALA A 133 -20.60 33.37 -51.68
CA ALA A 133 -21.28 33.64 -52.95
C ALA A 133 -22.06 34.98 -52.95
N ASN A 134 -22.49 35.46 -51.78
CA ASN A 134 -23.18 36.75 -51.64
C ASN A 134 -22.24 37.97 -51.55
N VAL A 135 -20.93 37.77 -51.36
CA VAL A 135 -19.94 38.85 -51.16
C VAL A 135 -19.14 39.13 -52.44
N ASP A 136 -18.96 38.12 -53.30
CA ASP A 136 -18.03 38.16 -54.44
C ASP A 136 -18.71 38.35 -55.83
N ASP A 137 -19.61 39.34 -55.96
CA ASP A 137 -20.31 39.67 -57.22
C ASP A 137 -19.39 40.30 -58.31
N ASP A 138 -18.16 40.66 -57.95
CA ASP A 138 -17.18 41.37 -58.83
C ASP A 138 -15.90 40.54 -59.13
N THR A 139 -15.93 39.21 -58.86
CA THR A 139 -14.77 38.32 -59.02
C THR A 139 -14.68 37.65 -60.40
N ASP A 140 -13.46 37.41 -60.88
CA ASP A 140 -13.20 36.75 -62.17
C ASP A 140 -13.85 35.36 -62.21
N THR A 141 -14.63 35.08 -63.26
CA THR A 141 -15.38 33.82 -63.48
C THR A 141 -14.58 32.55 -63.23
N ARG A 142 -13.26 32.57 -63.44
CA ARG A 142 -12.35 31.44 -63.17
C ARG A 142 -12.18 31.14 -61.67
N GLN A 143 -12.17 32.16 -60.82
CA GLN A 143 -12.02 32.01 -59.37
C GLN A 143 -13.31 31.47 -58.74
N GLN A 144 -14.47 31.96 -59.21
CA GLN A 144 -15.77 31.42 -58.80
C GLN A 144 -15.91 29.94 -59.18
N GLN A 145 -15.45 29.54 -60.37
CA GLN A 145 -15.47 28.14 -60.80
C GLN A 145 -14.59 27.24 -59.91
N GLN A 146 -13.40 27.71 -59.53
CA GLN A 146 -12.51 26.98 -58.62
C GLN A 146 -13.07 26.85 -57.20
N HIS A 147 -13.73 27.91 -56.71
CA HIS A 147 -14.41 27.89 -55.41
C HIS A 147 -15.58 26.90 -55.40
N LEU A 148 -16.39 26.89 -56.47
CA LEU A 148 -17.47 25.92 -56.68
C LEU A 148 -16.95 24.48 -56.69
N ASP A 149 -15.90 24.20 -57.46
CA ASP A 149 -15.33 22.86 -57.57
C ASP A 149 -14.76 22.37 -56.22
N THR A 150 -14.16 23.27 -55.45
CA THR A 150 -13.63 23.00 -54.10
C THR A 150 -14.76 22.68 -53.13
N PHE A 151 -15.80 23.52 -53.09
CA PHE A 151 -17.00 23.27 -52.30
C PHE A 151 -17.65 21.92 -52.64
N VAL A 152 -17.88 21.64 -53.93
CA VAL A 152 -18.52 20.39 -54.37
C VAL A 152 -17.69 19.18 -53.94
N LYS A 153 -16.36 19.28 -53.99
CA LYS A 153 -15.46 18.21 -53.57
C LYS A 153 -15.54 17.98 -52.05
N GLU A 154 -15.43 19.04 -51.25
CA GLU A 154 -15.44 18.96 -49.79
C GLU A 154 -16.80 18.53 -49.24
N PHE A 155 -17.88 19.15 -49.73
CA PHE A 155 -19.24 18.83 -49.34
C PHE A 155 -19.60 17.36 -49.66
N LYS A 156 -19.22 16.86 -50.85
CA LYS A 156 -19.42 15.44 -51.21
C LYS A 156 -18.65 14.51 -50.28
N GLN A 157 -17.42 14.85 -49.90
CA GLN A 157 -16.64 14.03 -48.98
C GLN A 157 -17.29 13.95 -47.59
N VAL A 158 -17.72 15.09 -47.07
CA VAL A 158 -18.39 15.20 -45.76
C VAL A 158 -19.72 14.45 -45.76
N ARG A 159 -20.57 14.64 -46.77
CA ARG A 159 -21.86 13.93 -46.88
C ARG A 159 -21.68 12.42 -47.10
N LYS A 160 -20.67 12.00 -47.86
CA LYS A 160 -20.35 10.57 -48.03
C LYS A 160 -19.99 9.92 -46.69
N LEU A 161 -19.23 10.61 -45.85
CA LEU A 161 -18.87 10.13 -44.51
C LEU A 161 -20.08 10.12 -43.58
N TYR A 162 -20.93 11.15 -43.63
CA TYR A 162 -22.19 11.21 -42.90
C TYR A 162 -23.09 10.01 -43.20
N HIS A 163 -23.42 9.78 -44.48
CA HIS A 163 -24.33 8.70 -44.86
C HIS A 163 -23.78 7.32 -44.50
N LYS A 164 -22.46 7.11 -44.63
CA LYS A 164 -21.83 5.88 -44.14
C LYS A 164 -22.09 5.69 -42.64
N ARG A 165 -21.76 6.69 -41.82
CA ARG A 165 -21.96 6.61 -40.36
C ARG A 165 -23.42 6.46 -39.98
N HIS A 166 -24.33 7.15 -40.66
CA HIS A 166 -25.78 7.08 -40.45
C HIS A 166 -26.31 5.66 -40.68
N ILE A 167 -25.95 5.04 -41.81
CA ILE A 167 -26.34 3.64 -42.11
C ILE A 167 -25.84 2.68 -41.02
N TRP A 168 -24.60 2.86 -40.57
CA TRP A 168 -24.05 2.03 -39.50
C TRP A 168 -24.74 2.28 -38.16
N ALA A 169 -25.12 3.53 -37.86
CA ALA A 169 -25.87 3.88 -36.65
C ALA A 169 -27.28 3.26 -36.64
N GLU A 170 -27.99 3.30 -37.77
CA GLU A 170 -29.30 2.64 -37.92
C GLU A 170 -29.21 1.13 -37.77
N LYS A 171 -28.26 0.49 -38.48
CA LYS A 171 -28.03 -0.95 -38.37
C LYS A 171 -27.66 -1.37 -36.95
N SER A 172 -26.90 -0.54 -36.25
CA SER A 172 -26.56 -0.79 -34.85
C SER A 172 -27.76 -0.65 -33.92
N ASN A 173 -28.65 0.32 -34.12
CA ASN A 173 -29.89 0.44 -33.34
C ASN A 173 -30.83 -0.75 -33.55
N GLN A 174 -30.80 -1.36 -34.75
CA GLN A 174 -31.60 -2.55 -35.08
C GLN A 174 -30.98 -3.87 -34.57
N GLY A 175 -29.80 -3.82 -33.93
CA GLY A 175 -29.12 -5.01 -33.40
C GLY A 175 -28.36 -5.85 -34.43
N TYR A 176 -28.18 -5.37 -35.66
CA TYR A 176 -27.49 -6.11 -36.72
C TYR A 176 -25.96 -5.99 -36.67
N VAL A 177 -25.41 -5.23 -35.71
CA VAL A 177 -23.96 -5.01 -35.55
C VAL A 177 -23.50 -5.66 -34.25
N ILE A 178 -22.62 -6.65 -34.37
CA ILE A 178 -21.91 -7.25 -33.25
C ILE A 178 -20.57 -6.55 -33.12
N TRP A 179 -20.35 -5.87 -32.00
CA TRP A 179 -19.08 -5.25 -31.66
C TRP A 179 -18.23 -6.32 -30.97
N GLN A 180 -17.20 -6.85 -31.66
CA GLN A 180 -16.20 -7.79 -31.13
C GLN A 180 -14.90 -7.06 -30.83
#